data_AF-A0A0T5VV78-F1
#
_entry.id   AF-A0A0T5VV78-F1
#
_cell.length_a   1.000
_cell.length_b   1.000
_cell.length_c   1.000
_cell.angle_alpha   90.00
_cell.angle_beta   90.00
_cell.angle_gamma   90.00
#
_symmetry.space_group_name_H-M   'P 1'
#
loop_
_entity.id
_entity.type
_entity.pdbx_description
1 polymer ?
#
loop_
_entity_poly.entity_id
_entity_poly.type
_entity_poly.pdbx_seq_one_letter_code
_entity_poly.pdbx_strand_id
1 'polypeptide(L)'
;MGFAQKKKQAIVLPPPLFPATGLDYAVLEKRMACIYRNKYSPADRLKFFPFNQNRTVMLISFEPPDLRAEIIYTDTTKAPINTPVEEEVYHTLLEKKQKLDLTRIKEKKILSALEVDKLTDVLYNFGYTSTKSYKGLLIAESEGYMCYEPRNAIVFLDENGLVAEYMEICFECYNRKESSEKMKTGQFCNEKYDLIRKYFYTAGIKYGTNKDVH
;
A
#
# COMPACT_ATOMS: atom_id res chain seq x y z
N MET A 1 -45.31 10.82 -46.67
CA MET A 1 -43.91 11.01 -47.08
C MET A 1 -43.12 11.52 -45.88
N GLY A 2 -41.99 10.90 -45.55
CA GLY A 2 -41.11 11.37 -44.48
C GLY A 2 -40.25 10.26 -43.88
N PHE A 3 -39.31 9.70 -44.66
CA PHE A 3 -38.30 8.79 -44.12
C PHE A 3 -37.17 9.60 -43.48
N ALA A 4 -37.02 9.50 -42.16
CA ALA A 4 -35.89 10.07 -41.44
C ALA A 4 -34.62 9.24 -41.71
N GLN A 5 -33.66 9.81 -42.42
CA GLN A 5 -32.35 9.21 -42.64
C GLN A 5 -31.52 9.25 -41.35
N LYS A 6 -31.22 8.07 -40.78
CA LYS A 6 -30.21 7.93 -39.72
C LYS A 6 -28.84 8.29 -40.29
N LYS A 7 -28.24 9.39 -39.81
CA LYS A 7 -26.81 9.70 -40.03
C LYS A 7 -25.96 8.57 -39.45
N LYS A 8 -25.24 7.84 -40.30
CA LYS A 8 -24.16 6.94 -39.88
C LYS A 8 -23.07 7.80 -39.22
N GLN A 9 -22.85 7.60 -37.92
CA GLN A 9 -21.67 8.13 -37.24
C GLN A 9 -20.44 7.48 -37.87
N ALA A 10 -19.51 8.29 -38.36
CA ALA A 10 -18.23 7.82 -38.83
C ALA A 10 -17.47 7.22 -37.64
N ILE A 11 -17.04 5.96 -37.77
CA ILE A 11 -16.11 5.33 -36.83
C ILE A 11 -14.78 6.07 -37.02
N VAL A 12 -14.47 6.99 -36.11
CA VAL A 12 -13.14 7.58 -36.04
C VAL A 12 -12.21 6.48 -35.55
N LEU A 13 -11.44 5.89 -36.46
CA LEU A 13 -10.39 4.94 -36.11
C LEU A 13 -9.42 5.64 -35.14
N PRO A 14 -9.04 5.01 -34.02
CA PRO A 14 -8.05 5.58 -33.13
C PRO A 14 -6.75 5.81 -33.91
N PRO A 15 -6.05 6.93 -33.67
CA PRO A 15 -4.79 7.21 -34.34
C PRO A 15 -3.81 6.04 -34.10
N PRO A 16 -2.96 5.71 -35.09
CA PRO A 16 -2.02 4.61 -34.97
C PRO A 16 -1.14 4.80 -33.73
N LEU A 17 -1.16 3.79 -32.85
CA LEU A 17 -0.31 3.73 -31.66
C LEU A 17 1.12 3.46 -32.12
N PHE A 18 1.89 4.52 -32.36
CA PHE A 18 3.33 4.40 -32.49
C PHE A 18 3.91 3.97 -31.13
N PRO A 19 4.88 3.05 -31.09
CA PRO A 19 5.55 2.68 -29.84
C PRO A 19 6.21 3.92 -29.23
N ALA A 20 6.15 4.03 -27.90
CA ALA A 20 6.74 5.15 -27.18
C ALA A 20 8.25 5.23 -27.43
N THR A 21 8.78 6.44 -27.59
CA THR A 21 10.21 6.67 -27.80
C THR A 21 10.94 6.81 -26.46
N GLY A 22 12.27 6.65 -26.44
CA GLY A 22 13.08 6.90 -25.24
C GLY A 22 12.90 8.31 -24.65
N LEU A 23 12.65 9.31 -25.51
CA LEU A 23 12.34 10.68 -25.07
C LEU A 23 10.98 10.76 -24.36
N ASP A 24 10.01 9.95 -24.78
CA ASP A 24 8.70 9.90 -24.12
C ASP A 24 8.81 9.30 -22.71
N TYR A 25 9.64 8.27 -22.54
CA TYR A 25 9.95 7.71 -21.22
C TYR A 25 10.70 8.70 -20.32
N ALA A 26 11.67 9.46 -20.84
CA ALA A 26 12.38 10.48 -20.05
C ALA A 26 11.43 11.59 -19.53
N VAL A 27 10.37 11.92 -20.27
CA VAL A 27 9.32 12.84 -19.80
C VAL A 27 8.50 12.20 -18.66
N LEU A 28 8.16 10.91 -18.80
CA LEU A 28 7.43 10.18 -17.75
C LEU A 28 8.26 10.06 -16.47
N GLU A 29 9.53 9.69 -16.55
CA GLU A 29 10.45 9.61 -15.41
C GLU A 29 10.50 10.93 -14.63
N LYS A 30 10.62 12.07 -15.33
CA LYS A 30 10.57 13.40 -14.69
C LYS A 30 9.24 13.67 -14.00
N ARG A 31 8.12 13.18 -14.54
CA ARG A 31 6.79 13.31 -13.92
C ARG A 31 6.62 12.37 -12.72
N MET A 32 7.27 11.21 -12.76
CA MET A 32 7.35 10.20 -11.71
C MET A 32 8.33 10.55 -10.59
N ALA A 33 9.09 11.65 -10.72
CA ALA A 33 9.89 12.15 -9.61
C ALA A 33 8.99 12.46 -8.41
N CYS A 34 9.30 11.85 -7.27
CA CYS A 34 8.54 12.02 -6.05
C CYS A 34 9.07 13.17 -5.20
N ILE A 35 8.22 14.16 -4.94
CA ILE A 35 8.63 15.41 -4.31
C ILE A 35 7.70 15.79 -3.17
N TYR A 36 8.23 16.60 -2.25
CA TYR A 36 7.40 17.29 -1.27
C TYR A 36 6.58 18.37 -1.95
N ARG A 37 5.27 18.33 -1.79
CA ARG A 37 4.30 19.22 -2.44
C ARG A 37 3.67 20.24 -1.49
N ASN A 38 3.82 20.05 -0.18
CA ASN A 38 3.21 20.88 0.86
C ASN A 38 1.75 21.25 0.56
N LYS A 39 0.95 20.25 0.14
CA LYS A 39 -0.39 20.49 -0.41
C LYS A 39 -1.43 20.68 0.69
N TYR A 40 -1.24 20.03 1.83
CA TYR A 40 -2.18 19.98 2.94
C TYR A 40 -1.51 20.46 4.22
N SER A 41 -2.16 21.41 4.90
CA SER A 41 -1.73 21.86 6.23
C SER A 41 -1.88 20.75 7.28
N PRO A 42 -1.25 20.86 8.46
CA PRO A 42 -1.47 19.93 9.57
C PRO A 42 -2.95 19.68 9.87
N ALA A 43 -3.76 20.75 9.92
CA ALA A 43 -5.18 20.66 10.19
C ALA A 43 -5.97 19.97 9.06
N ASP A 44 -5.55 20.12 7.80
CA ASP A 44 -6.21 19.46 6.67
C ASP A 44 -5.92 17.95 6.65
N ARG A 45 -4.70 17.56 6.97
CA ARG A 45 -4.29 16.14 7.02
C ARG A 45 -5.08 15.34 8.05
N LEU A 46 -5.43 15.96 9.18
CA LEU A 46 -6.25 15.34 10.23
C LEU A 46 -7.74 15.19 9.85
N LYS A 47 -8.20 15.84 8.77
CA LYS A 47 -9.58 15.65 8.26
C LYS A 47 -9.71 14.38 7.42
N PHE A 48 -8.59 13.77 7.01
CA PHE A 48 -8.62 12.55 6.22
C PHE A 48 -8.88 11.32 7.09
N PHE A 49 -9.68 10.41 6.54
CA PHE A 49 -9.86 9.10 7.13
C PHE A 49 -8.56 8.29 7.04
N PRO A 50 -8.13 7.60 8.13
CA PRO A 50 -8.83 7.41 9.40
C PRO A 50 -8.41 8.36 10.55
N PHE A 51 -7.56 9.36 10.27
CA PHE A 51 -7.06 10.31 11.28
C PHE A 51 -8.15 11.22 11.86
N ASN A 52 -9.24 11.41 11.14
CA ASN A 52 -10.39 12.21 11.57
C ASN A 52 -11.29 11.55 12.62
N GLN A 53 -10.95 10.35 13.11
CA GLN A 53 -11.83 9.57 14.01
C GLN A 53 -11.34 9.47 15.47
N ASN A 54 -10.53 10.42 15.97
CA ASN A 54 -9.99 10.43 17.35
C ASN A 54 -9.40 9.08 17.79
N ARG A 55 -8.63 8.44 16.90
CA ARG A 55 -8.08 7.10 17.13
C ARG A 55 -6.65 7.16 17.66
N THR A 56 -6.29 6.14 18.44
CA THR A 56 -4.88 5.93 18.81
C THR A 56 -4.14 5.40 17.59
N VAL A 57 -3.09 6.11 17.15
CA VAL A 57 -2.23 5.69 16.04
C VAL A 57 -1.02 4.95 16.60
N MET A 58 -0.82 3.72 16.16
CA MET A 58 0.26 2.85 16.61
C MET A 58 1.05 2.34 15.40
N LEU A 59 2.37 2.36 15.48
CA LEU A 59 3.23 1.61 14.57
C LEU A 59 3.53 0.25 15.18
N ILE A 60 3.53 -0.80 14.37
CA ILE A 60 3.94 -2.12 14.80
C ILE A 60 4.89 -2.78 13.79
N SER A 61 5.68 -3.74 14.29
CA SER A 61 6.35 -4.75 13.48
C SER A 61 5.95 -6.15 13.94
N PHE A 62 5.90 -7.09 13.01
CA PHE A 62 5.47 -8.46 13.24
C PHE A 62 6.11 -9.41 12.23
N GLU A 63 6.20 -10.69 12.59
CA GLU A 63 6.56 -11.72 11.62
C GLU A 63 5.40 -11.99 10.67
N PRO A 64 5.68 -12.11 9.36
CA PRO A 64 4.67 -12.59 8.44
C PRO A 64 4.24 -14.00 8.90
N PRO A 65 2.98 -14.39 8.72
CA PRO A 65 2.57 -15.76 9.01
C PRO A 65 3.44 -16.72 8.19
N ASP A 66 3.97 -17.76 8.83
CA ASP A 66 4.66 -18.84 8.14
C ASP A 66 3.70 -19.42 7.10
N LEU A 67 3.97 -19.15 5.83
CA LEU A 67 3.31 -19.84 4.74
C LEU A 67 3.83 -21.27 4.74
N ARG A 68 3.28 -22.13 5.60
CA ARG A 68 3.34 -23.58 5.41
C ARG A 68 2.42 -23.93 4.25
N ALA A 69 2.75 -23.44 3.06
CA ALA A 69 2.28 -24.06 1.85
C ALA A 69 2.95 -25.43 1.80
N GLU A 70 2.17 -26.49 2.03
CA GLU A 70 2.63 -27.80 1.62
C GLU A 70 2.95 -27.71 0.13
N ILE A 71 4.22 -27.86 -0.23
CA ILE A 71 4.60 -28.11 -1.61
C ILE A 71 4.06 -29.50 -1.91
N ILE A 72 2.83 -29.58 -2.46
CA ILE A 72 2.29 -30.84 -2.96
C ILE A 72 3.11 -31.22 -4.19
N TYR A 73 4.13 -32.06 -3.99
CA TYR A 73 4.75 -32.79 -5.08
C TYR A 73 3.73 -33.81 -5.58
N THR A 74 2.97 -33.49 -6.63
CA THR A 74 2.24 -34.52 -7.37
C THR A 74 3.25 -35.33 -8.19
N ASP A 75 3.90 -36.30 -7.55
CA ASP A 75 4.59 -37.37 -8.26
C ASP A 75 3.50 -38.20 -8.97
N THR A 76 3.38 -38.04 -10.29
CA THR A 76 2.37 -38.73 -11.13
C THR A 76 2.52 -40.26 -11.12
N THR A 77 3.54 -40.79 -10.45
CA THR A 77 3.81 -42.24 -10.35
C THR A 77 3.40 -42.85 -9.02
N LYS A 78 2.96 -42.07 -8.02
CA LYS A 78 2.59 -42.57 -6.69
C LYS A 78 1.14 -42.25 -6.36
N ALA A 79 0.45 -43.21 -5.73
CA ALA A 79 -0.90 -43.00 -5.24
C ALA A 79 -0.93 -41.83 -4.24
N PRO A 80 -1.91 -40.91 -4.34
CA PRO A 80 -2.00 -39.77 -3.44
C PRO A 80 -2.16 -40.27 -2.00
N ILE A 81 -1.22 -39.89 -1.14
CA ILE A 81 -1.33 -40.11 0.30
C ILE A 81 -2.29 -39.02 0.80
N ASN A 82 -3.53 -39.39 1.09
CA ASN A 82 -4.50 -38.50 1.73
C ASN A 82 -4.15 -38.36 3.22
N THR A 83 -3.07 -37.65 3.54
CA THR A 83 -2.87 -37.16 4.91
C THR A 83 -3.85 -36.03 5.15
N PRO A 84 -4.72 -36.10 6.18
CA PRO A 84 -5.48 -34.94 6.62
C PRO A 84 -4.48 -33.95 7.19
N VAL A 85 -4.19 -32.92 6.41
CA VAL A 85 -3.42 -31.77 6.88
C VAL A 85 -4.37 -31.02 7.79
N GLU A 86 -4.11 -31.01 9.09
CA GLU A 86 -4.70 -30.00 9.95
C GLU A 86 -4.17 -28.66 9.45
N GLU A 87 -4.98 -28.00 8.63
CA GLU A 87 -4.73 -26.66 8.13
C GLU A 87 -4.66 -25.76 9.38
N GLU A 88 -3.45 -25.51 9.89
CA GLU A 88 -3.21 -24.46 10.87
C GLU A 88 -3.56 -23.15 10.17
N VAL A 89 -4.84 -22.78 10.21
CA VAL A 89 -5.34 -21.52 9.68
C VAL A 89 -4.73 -20.42 10.52
N TYR A 90 -3.59 -19.90 10.10
CA TYR A 90 -3.00 -18.72 10.73
C TYR A 90 -3.96 -17.56 10.52
N HIS A 91 -4.69 -17.20 11.59
CA HIS A 91 -5.54 -16.03 11.60
C HIS A 91 -4.71 -14.79 11.23
N THR A 92 -5.27 -13.94 10.37
CA THR A 92 -4.70 -12.63 10.02
C THR A 92 -4.43 -11.84 11.30
N LEU A 93 -3.22 -11.31 11.46
CA LEU A 93 -2.84 -10.55 12.67
C LEU A 93 -3.72 -9.29 12.85
N LEU A 94 -4.09 -8.66 11.74
CA LEU A 94 -4.86 -7.41 11.72
C LEU A 94 -6.23 -7.65 11.10
N GLU A 95 -7.25 -7.63 11.95
CA GLU A 95 -8.65 -7.70 11.55
C GLU A 95 -9.47 -6.67 12.35
N LYS A 96 -10.42 -6.02 11.68
CA LYS A 96 -11.23 -4.98 12.33
C LYS A 96 -12.07 -5.57 13.46
N LYS A 97 -12.27 -4.77 14.51
CA LYS A 97 -13.00 -5.12 15.75
C LYS A 97 -12.35 -6.24 16.58
N GLN A 98 -11.17 -6.71 16.21
CA GLN A 98 -10.41 -7.64 17.03
C GLN A 98 -9.43 -6.92 17.94
N LYS A 99 -9.11 -7.57 19.06
CA LYS A 99 -7.98 -7.17 19.90
C LYS A 99 -6.70 -7.55 19.18
N LEU A 100 -5.74 -6.64 19.23
CA LEU A 100 -4.43 -6.87 18.68
C LEU A 100 -3.72 -7.97 19.48
N ASP A 101 -3.35 -9.07 18.82
CA ASP A 101 -2.59 -10.15 19.44
C ASP A 101 -1.15 -9.70 19.69
N LEU A 102 -0.88 -9.33 20.95
CA LEU A 102 0.42 -8.82 21.37
C LEU A 102 1.51 -9.88 21.35
N THR A 103 1.18 -11.17 21.33
CA THR A 103 2.18 -12.25 21.33
C THR A 103 2.92 -12.37 20.00
N ARG A 104 2.29 -11.90 18.91
CA ARG A 104 2.83 -11.91 17.54
C ARG A 104 3.50 -10.60 17.13
N ILE A 105 3.52 -9.61 18.02
CA ILE A 105 4.13 -8.30 17.78
C ILE A 105 5.56 -8.30 18.30
N LYS A 106 6.49 -7.89 17.43
CA LYS A 106 7.91 -7.72 17.79
C LYS A 106 8.17 -6.37 18.42
N GLU A 107 7.71 -5.30 17.79
CA GLU A 107 7.88 -3.94 18.28
C GLU A 107 6.58 -3.15 18.10
N LYS A 108 6.32 -2.22 19.00
CA LYS A 108 5.17 -1.31 18.90
C LYS A 108 5.49 0.06 19.46
N LYS A 109 4.88 1.08 18.87
CA LYS A 109 5.01 2.48 19.29
C LYS A 109 3.68 3.20 19.12
N ILE A 110 3.11 3.67 20.22
CA ILE A 110 1.99 4.63 20.18
C ILE A 110 2.57 6.00 19.82
N LEU A 111 1.97 6.67 18.85
CA LEU A 111 2.40 7.98 18.39
C LEU A 111 1.74 9.10 19.19
N SER A 112 2.54 10.06 19.62
CA SER A 112 2.09 11.38 20.09
C SER A 112 1.51 12.22 18.95
N ALA A 113 0.83 13.32 19.28
CA ALA A 113 0.28 14.23 18.27
C ALA A 113 1.36 14.79 17.31
N LEU A 114 2.55 15.10 17.83
CA LEU A 114 3.68 15.57 17.00
C LEU A 114 4.20 14.49 16.06
N GLU A 115 4.22 13.24 16.51
CA GLU A 115 4.61 12.10 15.69
C GLU A 115 3.56 11.84 14.60
N VAL A 116 2.26 11.87 14.94
CA VAL A 116 1.18 11.77 13.95
C VAL A 116 1.26 12.89 12.91
N ASP A 117 1.59 14.11 13.32
CA ASP A 117 1.79 15.23 12.38
C ASP A 117 2.91 14.91 11.36
N LYS A 118 4.06 14.44 11.83
CA LYS A 118 5.17 14.04 10.95
C LYS A 118 4.79 12.89 10.01
N LEU A 119 4.13 11.86 10.53
CA LEU A 119 3.68 10.72 9.74
C LEU A 119 2.72 11.17 8.63
N THR A 120 1.72 11.97 8.99
CA THR A 120 0.70 12.41 8.03
C THR A 120 1.28 13.40 7.01
N ASP A 121 2.27 14.21 7.37
CA ASP A 121 3.01 15.03 6.40
C ASP A 121 3.66 14.16 5.32
N VAL A 122 4.33 13.07 5.71
CA VAL A 122 4.88 12.11 4.74
C VAL A 122 3.77 11.47 3.89
N LEU A 123 2.67 11.04 4.52
CA LEU A 123 1.57 10.36 3.82
C LEU A 123 0.84 11.25 2.80
N TYR A 124 0.63 12.53 3.09
CA TYR A 124 -0.25 13.38 2.28
C TYR A 124 0.47 14.46 1.48
N ASN A 125 1.68 14.84 1.87
CA ASN A 125 2.43 15.91 1.21
C ASN A 125 3.58 15.42 0.32
N PHE A 126 3.80 14.12 0.18
CA PHE A 126 4.69 13.54 -0.83
C PHE A 126 3.90 12.84 -1.93
N GLY A 127 4.36 13.00 -3.17
CA GLY A 127 3.79 12.30 -4.32
C GLY A 127 4.47 12.70 -5.62
N TYR A 128 3.99 12.12 -6.72
CA TYR A 128 4.52 12.39 -8.05
C TYR A 128 4.40 13.86 -8.43
N THR A 129 5.39 14.35 -9.17
CA THR A 129 5.39 15.69 -9.77
C THR A 129 4.15 15.90 -10.64
N SER A 130 3.76 14.89 -11.41
CA SER A 130 2.52 14.87 -12.18
C SER A 130 2.06 13.44 -12.45
N THR A 131 0.76 13.18 -12.35
CA THR A 131 0.15 11.92 -12.80
C THR A 131 -0.68 12.07 -14.08
N LYS A 132 -0.53 13.21 -14.76
CA LYS A 132 -1.17 13.41 -16.06
C LYS A 132 -0.54 12.45 -17.07
N SER A 133 -1.40 11.79 -17.84
CA SER A 133 -0.97 10.99 -18.98
C SER A 133 -0.13 11.82 -19.95
N TYR A 134 0.74 11.14 -20.68
CA TYR A 134 1.55 11.74 -21.73
C TYR A 134 1.45 10.88 -22.98
N LYS A 135 0.84 11.41 -24.05
CA LYS A 135 0.63 10.69 -25.31
C LYS A 135 -0.03 9.31 -25.13
N GLY A 136 -1.02 9.21 -24.22
CA GLY A 136 -1.71 7.96 -23.92
C GLY A 136 -0.97 7.05 -22.93
N LEU A 137 0.27 7.35 -22.55
CA LEU A 137 0.99 6.64 -21.49
C LEU A 137 0.49 7.09 -20.12
N LEU A 138 0.15 6.13 -19.27
CA LEU A 138 -0.30 6.35 -17.91
C LEU A 138 0.89 6.26 -16.95
N ILE A 139 0.88 7.09 -15.91
CA ILE A 139 1.77 6.92 -14.76
C ILE A 139 0.99 6.11 -13.75
N ALA A 140 1.27 4.82 -13.70
CA ALA A 140 0.76 3.95 -12.66
C ALA A 140 1.51 4.21 -11.35
N GLU A 141 0.82 4.09 -10.22
CA GLU A 141 1.52 3.84 -8.97
C GLU A 141 2.28 2.52 -9.13
N SER A 142 3.50 2.44 -8.59
CA SER A 142 4.17 1.14 -8.52
C SER A 142 3.28 0.21 -7.72
N GLU A 143 2.78 -0.86 -8.35
CA GLU A 143 2.00 -1.92 -7.68
C GLU A 143 2.87 -2.78 -6.75
N GLY A 144 4.06 -2.29 -6.39
CA GLY A 144 5.10 -3.04 -5.73
C GLY A 144 5.72 -4.10 -6.64
N TYR A 145 6.58 -4.92 -6.04
CA TYR A 145 7.02 -6.18 -6.62
C TYR A 145 5.92 -7.24 -6.46
N MET A 146 6.03 -8.38 -7.18
CA MET A 146 5.05 -9.48 -7.07
C MET A 146 4.98 -10.15 -5.68
N CYS A 147 5.89 -9.79 -4.77
CA CYS A 147 5.88 -10.26 -3.39
C CYS A 147 4.96 -9.42 -2.51
N TYR A 148 4.33 -10.05 -1.52
CA TYR A 148 3.63 -9.35 -0.45
C TYR A 148 3.81 -10.08 0.87
N GLU A 149 4.83 -9.66 1.63
CA GLU A 149 5.17 -10.22 2.92
C GLU A 149 5.31 -9.07 3.94
N PRO A 150 4.18 -8.52 4.43
CA PRO A 150 4.22 -7.35 5.30
C PRO A 150 4.86 -7.70 6.65
N ARG A 151 5.78 -6.85 7.09
CA ARG A 151 6.47 -6.96 8.39
C ARG A 151 6.16 -5.77 9.31
N ASN A 152 5.40 -4.80 8.82
CA ASN A 152 5.10 -3.56 9.49
C ASN A 152 3.67 -3.11 9.22
N ALA A 153 3.07 -2.37 10.14
CA ALA A 153 1.79 -1.72 9.90
C ALA A 153 1.63 -0.42 10.69
N ILE A 154 0.77 0.46 10.17
CA ILE A 154 0.15 1.56 10.91
C ILE A 154 -1.22 1.08 11.35
N VAL A 155 -1.46 0.98 12.65
CA VAL A 155 -2.71 0.50 13.25
C VAL A 155 -3.44 1.65 13.92
N PHE A 156 -4.74 1.75 13.68
CA PHE A 156 -5.63 2.71 14.30
C PHE A 156 -6.55 1.98 15.26
N LEU A 157 -6.37 2.22 16.57
CA LEU A 157 -7.20 1.62 17.60
C LEU A 157 -8.36 2.54 17.96
N ASP A 158 -9.53 1.95 18.22
CA ASP A 158 -10.67 2.65 18.79
C ASP A 158 -10.49 2.93 20.29
N GLU A 159 -11.48 3.56 20.90
CA GLU A 159 -11.50 3.90 22.33
C GLU A 159 -11.46 2.66 23.24
N ASN A 160 -11.86 1.49 22.73
CA ASN A 160 -11.82 0.20 23.46
C ASN A 160 -10.50 -0.55 23.24
N GLY A 161 -9.57 0.02 22.48
CA GLY A 161 -8.31 -0.62 22.11
C GLY A 161 -8.46 -1.72 21.05
N LEU A 162 -9.58 -1.78 20.32
CA LEU A 162 -9.80 -2.70 19.22
C LEU A 162 -9.28 -2.11 17.91
N VAL A 163 -8.83 -2.96 16.99
CA VAL A 163 -8.37 -2.54 15.67
C VAL A 163 -9.55 -1.95 14.90
N ALA A 164 -9.48 -0.66 14.59
CA ALA A 164 -10.52 0.04 13.84
C ALA A 164 -10.17 0.08 12.35
N GLU A 165 -8.93 0.45 12.03
CA GLU A 165 -8.36 0.43 10.68
C GLU A 165 -6.86 0.13 10.77
N TYR A 166 -6.27 -0.24 9.65
CA TYR A 166 -4.83 -0.48 9.52
C TYR A 166 -4.35 -0.26 8.08
N MET A 167 -3.05 -0.02 7.98
CA MET A 167 -2.31 -0.10 6.72
C MET A 167 -1.12 -1.04 6.97
N GLU A 168 -1.17 -2.21 6.37
CA GLU A 168 -0.01 -3.11 6.29
C GLU A 168 0.97 -2.57 5.25
N ILE A 169 2.26 -2.71 5.53
CA ILE A 169 3.32 -2.20 4.67
C ILE A 169 4.42 -3.26 4.55
N CYS A 170 4.78 -3.57 3.32
CA CYS A 170 5.99 -4.32 2.98
C CYS A 170 6.98 -3.36 2.34
N PHE A 171 7.98 -2.91 3.11
CA PHE A 171 8.97 -1.95 2.62
C PHE A 171 9.90 -2.54 1.55
N GLU A 172 10.15 -3.85 1.58
CA GLU A 172 10.95 -4.55 0.58
C GLU A 172 10.20 -4.66 -0.76
N CYS A 173 8.92 -5.02 -0.70
CA CYS A 173 8.09 -5.16 -1.89
C CYS A 173 7.56 -3.81 -2.41
N TYR A 174 7.81 -2.69 -1.73
CA TYR A 174 7.20 -1.39 -2.02
C TYR A 174 5.67 -1.49 -2.19
N ASN A 175 5.05 -2.28 -1.32
CA ASN A 175 3.64 -2.63 -1.40
C ASN A 175 2.94 -2.41 -0.05
N ARG A 176 1.63 -2.25 -0.09
CA ARG A 176 0.79 -1.96 1.09
C ARG A 176 -0.62 -2.48 0.90
N LYS A 177 -1.32 -2.66 2.01
CA LYS A 177 -2.74 -2.96 2.02
C LYS A 177 -3.44 -2.14 3.08
N GLU A 178 -4.38 -1.32 2.65
CA GLU A 178 -5.29 -0.62 3.55
C GLU A 178 -6.49 -1.49 3.91
N SER A 179 -6.95 -1.39 5.16
CA SER A 179 -8.16 -2.07 5.62
C SER A 179 -9.47 -1.47 5.11
N SER A 180 -9.41 -0.31 4.45
CA SER A 180 -10.57 0.33 3.82
C SER A 180 -10.18 1.19 2.63
N GLU A 181 -10.97 1.11 1.56
CA GLU A 181 -10.89 2.01 0.40
C GLU A 181 -11.11 3.50 0.76
N LYS A 182 -11.67 3.80 1.94
CA LYS A 182 -11.81 5.18 2.44
C LYS A 182 -10.47 5.79 2.84
N MET A 183 -9.44 4.97 3.08
CA MET A 183 -8.09 5.42 3.43
C MET A 183 -7.38 5.96 2.20
N LYS A 184 -7.68 7.22 1.84
CA LYS A 184 -7.08 7.89 0.69
C LYS A 184 -5.68 8.40 1.02
N THR A 185 -4.70 7.51 1.11
CA THR A 185 -3.33 7.78 1.58
C THR A 185 -2.42 8.42 0.52
N GLY A 186 -3.03 8.98 -0.52
CA GLY A 186 -2.35 9.63 -1.63
C GLY A 186 -1.59 8.64 -2.51
N GLN A 187 -0.76 9.18 -3.38
CA GLN A 187 0.08 8.38 -4.28
C GLN A 187 1.30 7.85 -3.54
N PHE A 188 1.66 6.60 -3.82
CA PHE A 188 2.90 6.02 -3.33
C PHE A 188 3.91 5.89 -4.47
N CYS A 189 5.04 6.53 -4.21
CA CYS A 189 6.28 6.45 -4.96
C CYS A 189 7.31 5.72 -4.09
N ASN A 190 8.37 5.19 -4.70
CA ASN A 190 9.40 4.44 -3.99
C ASN A 190 10.07 5.29 -2.90
N GLU A 191 10.32 6.57 -3.16
CA GLU A 191 10.90 7.50 -2.19
C GLU A 191 10.01 7.70 -0.96
N LYS A 192 8.68 7.67 -1.14
CA LYS A 192 7.74 7.79 -0.02
C LYS A 192 7.74 6.55 0.86
N TYR A 193 7.82 5.34 0.28
CA TYR A 193 8.06 4.13 1.08
C TYR A 193 9.36 4.23 1.86
N ASP A 194 10.42 4.76 1.26
CA ASP A 194 11.71 4.97 1.92
C ASP A 194 11.62 5.98 3.08
N LEU A 195 10.82 7.05 2.92
CA LEU A 195 10.54 8.02 3.98
C LEU A 195 9.71 7.42 5.11
N ILE A 196 8.66 6.65 4.80
CA ILE A 196 7.85 5.95 5.80
C ILE A 196 8.71 4.91 6.54
N ARG A 197 9.55 4.16 5.83
CA ARG A 197 10.49 3.21 6.45
C ARG A 197 11.43 3.89 7.43
N LYS A 198 12.05 5.01 7.02
CA LYS A 198 12.91 5.82 7.89
C LYS A 198 12.13 6.32 9.11
N TYR A 199 10.89 6.77 8.91
CA TYR A 199 10.04 7.20 10.00
C TYR A 199 9.81 6.08 11.03
N PHE A 200 9.44 4.88 10.58
CA PHE A 200 9.33 3.69 11.45
C PHE A 200 10.62 3.40 12.21
N TYR A 201 11.76 3.37 11.51
CA TYR A 201 13.08 3.14 12.10
C TYR A 201 13.39 4.16 13.20
N THR A 202 13.21 5.45 12.92
CA THR A 202 13.46 6.54 13.90
C THR A 202 12.49 6.53 15.07
N ALA A 203 11.27 6.00 14.88
CA ALA A 203 10.29 5.81 15.94
C ALA A 203 10.57 4.57 16.81
N GLY A 204 11.63 3.82 16.51
CA GLY A 204 12.08 2.65 17.28
C GLY A 204 11.57 1.31 16.76
N ILE A 205 10.94 1.26 15.57
CA ILE A 205 10.51 0.03 14.91
C ILE A 205 11.60 -0.38 13.92
N LYS A 206 12.51 -1.28 14.30
CA LYS A 206 13.67 -1.67 13.48
C LYS A 206 13.38 -2.88 12.60
N TYR A 207 12.59 -3.84 13.09
CA TYR A 207 12.25 -5.04 12.35
C TYR A 207 11.46 -4.70 11.08
N GLY A 208 11.86 -5.26 9.94
CA GLY A 208 11.28 -4.96 8.62
C GLY A 208 11.68 -3.62 8.01
N THR A 209 12.55 -2.83 8.67
CA THR A 209 12.93 -1.48 8.21
C THR A 209 14.43 -1.29 7.87
N ASN A 210 15.27 -2.29 8.16
CA ASN A 210 16.67 -2.27 7.77
C ASN A 210 16.81 -2.47 6.26
N LYS A 211 17.71 -1.71 5.62
CA LYS A 211 18.07 -1.89 4.21
C LYS A 211 18.99 -3.09 3.97
N ASP A 212 19.58 -3.64 5.03
CA ASP A 212 20.68 -4.61 4.97
C ASP A 212 20.25 -6.07 5.19
N VAL A 213 18.94 -6.36 5.14
CA VAL A 213 18.44 -7.73 5.26
C VAL A 213 17.98 -8.19 3.88
N HIS A 214 18.92 -8.73 3.12
CA HIS A 214 18.69 -9.62 1.98
C HIS A 214 19.42 -10.93 2.27
#